data_AF-A0A7C1UWQ0-F1
#
_entry.id   AF-A0A7C1UWQ0-F1
#
_cell.length_a   1.000
_cell.length_b   1.000
_cell.length_c   1.000
_cell.angle_alpha   90.00
_cell.angle_beta   90.00
_cell.angle_gamma   90.00
#
_symmetry.space_group_name_H-M   'P 1'
#
loop_
_entity.id
_entity.type
_entity.pdbx_description
1 polymer ?
#
loop_
_entity_poly.entity_id
_entity_poly.type
_entity_poly.pdbx_seq_one_letter_code
_entity_poly.pdbx_strand_id
1 'polypeptide(L)' 'MSSIEEMKKNADFLIKNLPGKDVPGSAKINVRYKNLVNFAKCFGITDPKYVGSEEEGIVACHA' A
#
# COMPACT_ATOMS: atom_id res chain seq x y z
N MET A 1 -25.72 15.26 9.94
CA MET A 1 -24.86 14.06 10.04
C MET A 1 -23.63 14.46 10.83
N SER A 2 -23.20 13.65 11.80
CA SER A 2 -21.95 13.96 12.50
C SER A 2 -20.77 13.70 11.57
N SER A 3 -19.68 14.46 11.71
CA SER A 3 -18.49 14.35 10.85
C SER A 3 -17.92 12.92 10.77
N ILE A 4 -18.08 12.14 11.84
CA ILE A 4 -17.62 10.74 11.93
C ILE A 4 -18.45 9.81 11.03
N GLU A 5 -19.75 10.03 10.92
CA GLU A 5 -20.63 9.21 10.07
C GLU A 5 -20.33 9.42 8.59
N GLU A 6 -20.06 10.67 8.20
CA GLU A 6 -19.62 10.99 6.83
C GLU A 6 -18.25 10.39 6.52
N MET A 7 -17.29 10.43 7.46
CA MET A 7 -15.98 9.79 7.29
C MET A 7 -16.09 8.28 7.06
N LYS A 8 -16.94 7.59 7.84
CA LYS A 8 -17.19 6.15 7.68
C LYS A 8 -17.80 5.84 6.31
N LYS A 9 -18.83 6.60 5.93
CA LYS A 9 -19.49 6.43 4.63
C LYS A 9 -18.53 6.65 3.45
N ASN A 10 -17.65 7.63 3.56
CA ASN A 10 -16.62 7.87 2.55
C ASN A 10 -15.58 6.74 2.52
N ALA A 11 -15.13 6.23 3.67
CA ALA A 11 -14.23 5.09 3.73
C ALA A 11 -14.84 3.84 3.07
N ASP A 12 -16.10 3.52 3.39
CA ASP A 12 -16.81 2.39 2.79
C ASP A 12 -16.97 2.55 1.27
N PHE A 13 -17.26 3.77 0.80
CA PHE A 13 -17.33 4.09 -0.62
C PHE A 13 -15.98 3.83 -1.31
N LEU A 14 -14.88 4.28 -0.70
CA LEU A 14 -13.54 4.12 -1.24
C LEU A 14 -13.15 2.63 -1.29
N ILE A 15 -13.36 1.87 -0.21
CA ILE A 15 -13.06 0.43 -0.15
C ILE A 15 -13.82 -0.35 -1.23
N LYS A 16 -15.09 -0.01 -1.48
CA LYS A 16 -15.91 -0.70 -2.48
C LYS A 16 -15.57 -0.33 -3.92
N ASN A 17 -15.20 0.93 -4.18
CA ASN A 17 -15.14 1.47 -5.53
C ASN A 17 -13.73 1.67 -6.09
N LEU A 18 -12.70 1.75 -5.26
CA LEU A 18 -11.31 1.94 -5.73
C LEU A 18 -10.59 0.67 -6.19
N PRO A 19 -10.86 -0.54 -5.67
CA PRO A 19 -10.14 -1.72 -6.11
C PRO A 19 -10.23 -1.91 -7.63
N GLY A 20 -9.08 -1.98 -8.29
CA GLY A 20 -8.99 -2.20 -9.74
C GLY A 20 -9.26 -0.96 -10.61
N LYS A 21 -9.42 0.24 -10.03
CA LYS A 21 -9.50 1.50 -10.80
C LYS A 21 -8.16 2.21 -10.84
N ASP A 22 -7.75 2.64 -12.02
CA ASP A 22 -6.62 3.52 -12.19
C ASP A 22 -6.96 4.90 -11.61
N VAL A 23 -6.24 5.30 -10.57
CA VAL A 23 -6.37 6.64 -9.99
C VAL A 23 -5.41 7.56 -10.74
N PRO A 24 -5.90 8.63 -11.39
CA PRO A 24 -5.01 9.57 -12.07
C PRO A 24 -4.15 10.30 -11.04
N GLY A 25 -2.84 10.15 -11.17
CA GLY A 25 -1.85 10.72 -10.27
C GLY A 25 -0.72 9.73 -9.96
N SER A 26 0.40 10.24 -9.47
CA SER A 26 1.48 9.41 -8.94
C SER A 26 1.69 9.76 -7.47
N ALA A 27 1.78 8.74 -6.63
CA ALA A 27 2.12 8.89 -5.22
C ALA A 27 3.48 8.22 -4.98
N LYS A 28 4.46 8.99 -4.50
CA LYS A 28 5.72 8.43 -4.03
C LYS A 28 5.58 8.10 -2.55
N ILE A 29 5.59 6.81 -2.20
CA ILE A 29 5.54 6.36 -0.81
C ILE A 29 6.95 5.91 -0.42
N ASN A 30 7.56 6.64 0.52
CA ASN A 30 8.80 6.20 1.15
C ASN A 30 8.43 5.32 2.35
N VAL A 31 8.59 4.01 2.20
CA VAL A 31 8.29 3.01 3.22
C VAL A 31 9.57 2.26 3.59
N ARG A 32 9.78 2.05 4.89
CA ARG A 32 10.91 1.21 5.36
C ARG A 32 10.71 -0.23 4.91
N TYR A 33 11.79 -0.91 4.56
CA TYR A 33 11.77 -2.27 4.01
C TYR A 33 10.85 -3.25 4.78
N LYS A 34 11.01 -3.32 6.11
CA LYS A 34 10.16 -4.18 6.97
C LYS A 34 8.65 -3.95 6.81
N ASN A 35 8.23 -2.71 6.57
CA ASN A 35 6.82 -2.36 6.42
C ASN A 35 6.31 -2.72 5.02
N LEU A 36 7.17 -2.61 4.00
CA LEU A 36 6.87 -3.06 2.63
C LEU A 36 6.66 -4.57 2.58
N VAL A 37 7.50 -5.36 3.26
CA VAL A 37 7.35 -6.82 3.35
C VAL A 37 6.03 -7.20 4.02
N ASN A 38 5.68 -6.54 5.12
CA ASN A 38 4.40 -6.77 5.80
C ASN A 38 3.22 -6.44 4.88
N PHE A 39 3.31 -5.34 4.14
CA PHE A 39 2.29 -4.96 3.16
C PHE A 39 2.17 -6.01 2.05
N ALA A 40 3.29 -6.40 1.43
CA ALA A 40 3.33 -7.42 0.38
C ALA A 40 2.68 -8.74 0.82
N LYS A 41 2.98 -9.19 2.05
CA LYS A 41 2.36 -10.38 2.65
C LYS A 41 0.85 -10.24 2.81
N CYS A 42 0.35 -9.10 3.29
CA CYS A 42 -1.08 -8.84 3.44
C CYS A 42 -1.85 -8.92 2.11
N PHE A 43 -1.20 -8.56 1.00
CA PHE A 43 -1.80 -8.61 -0.34
C PHE A 43 -1.44 -9.88 -1.13
N GLY A 44 -0.81 -10.88 -0.49
CA GLY A 44 -0.42 -12.13 -1.15
C GLY A 44 0.64 -11.99 -2.23
N ILE A 45 1.41 -10.89 -2.23
CA ILE A 45 2.52 -10.67 -3.15
C ILE A 45 3.69 -11.55 -2.72
N THR A 46 4.13 -12.44 -3.61
CA THR A 46 5.20 -13.42 -3.35
C THR A 46 6.50 -13.11 -4.09
N ASP A 47 6.53 -12.05 -4.90
CA ASP A 47 7.72 -11.68 -5.67
C ASP A 47 8.89 -11.35 -4.72
N PRO A 48 10.04 -12.06 -4.84
CA PRO A 48 11.20 -11.87 -3.97
C PRO A 48 11.67 -10.43 -3.85
N LYS A 49 11.42 -9.59 -4.86
CA LYS A 49 11.71 -8.15 -4.82
C LYS A 49 11.00 -7.41 -3.66
N TYR A 50 9.86 -7.93 -3.21
CA TYR A 50 9.03 -7.30 -2.16
C TYR A 50 8.99 -8.10 -0.86
N VAL A 51 9.43 -9.36 -0.86
CA VAL A 51 9.39 -10.26 0.32
C VAL A 51 10.71 -10.96 0.65
N GLY A 52 11.77 -10.76 -0.16
CA GLY A 52 13.08 -11.41 -0.02
C GLY A 52 13.87 -10.94 1.20
N SER A 53 15.12 -11.37 1.33
CA SER A 53 15.99 -10.83 2.39
C SER A 53 16.53 -9.45 2.00
N GLU A 54 16.83 -8.60 2.98
CA GLU A 54 17.43 -7.28 2.74
C GLU A 54 18.82 -7.40 2.06
N GLU A 55 19.47 -8.54 2.24
CA GLU A 55 20.79 -8.90 1.69
C GLU A 55 20.75 -9.33 0.21
N GLU A 56 19.59 -9.78 -0.30
CA GLU A 56 19.40 -10.25 -1.69
C GLU A 56 19.14 -9.11 -2.71
N GLY A 57 19.37 -7.85 -2.32
CA GLY A 57 19.42 -6.72 -3.26
C GLY A 57 18.08 -6.04 -3.50
N ILE A 58 17.25 -5.90 -2.48
CA ILE A 58 16.06 -5.05 -2.59
C ILE A 58 16.50 -3.62 -2.40
N VAL A 59 16.51 -2.89 -3.51
CA VAL A 59 16.79 -1.47 -3.61
C VAL A 59 15.82 -0.70 -2.72
N ALA A 60 16.14 -0.56 -1.44
CA ALA A 60 15.74 0.62 -0.70
C ALA A 60 16.38 1.78 -1.46
N CYS A 61 15.57 2.47 -2.27
CA CYS A 61 16.02 3.69 -2.93
C CYS A 61 16.73 4.56 -1.89
N HIS A 62 18.00 4.87 -2.18
CA HIS A 62 18.74 5.85 -1.40
C HIS A 62 17.92 7.16 -1.35
N ALA A 63 17.88 7.75 -0.16
CA ALA A 63 17.13 8.97 0.14
C ALA A 63 17.57 10.15 -0.73
#